data_AF-A0A8J2VPU7-F1
#
_entry.id   AF-A0A8J2VPU7-F1
#
_cell.length_a   1.000
_cell.length_b   1.000
_cell.length_c   1.000
_cell.angle_alpha   90.00
_cell.angle_beta   90.00
_cell.angle_gamma   90.00
#
_symmetry.space_group_name_H-M   'P 1'
#
loop_
_entity.id
_entity.type
_entity.pdbx_description
1 polymer ?
#
loop_
_entity_poly.entity_id
_entity_poly.type
_entity_poly.pdbx_seq_one_letter_code
_entity_poly.pdbx_strand_id
1 'polypeptide(L)'
;MSGHRYISNSNNLFEDDDVDDDTFVNSYRPRVPPPAPKASPYYADLERQKQAYLEKQKEIHERTVESSFRSIGLLRDSENIGIATAEELARQREALENTSRRLDDINTNLTTSQKHLNGIKSVFYGFKNYLSGKTEQTPPKSTASPSSRSWKAGTSSRVEEATSSGSEPDNFRSHPTTRLRGLDVQTPSEPMSDTQNLNKILDANLDEMVTHITRLKGLGMALGEEIETQNNLIDEIHDKADIADIKIGQQNKQMNKLLGK
;
A
#
# COMPACT_ATOMS: atom_id res chain seq x y z
N MET A 1 32.26 -103.78 -0.61
CA MET A 1 31.42 -103.45 -1.78
C MET A 1 31.80 -102.05 -2.23
N SER A 2 32.12 -101.91 -3.52
CA SER A 2 32.82 -100.77 -4.13
C SER A 2 31.96 -99.51 -4.12
N GLY A 3 32.51 -98.38 -3.66
CA GLY A 3 31.85 -97.08 -3.69
C GLY A 3 32.07 -96.40 -5.04
N HIS A 4 31.03 -96.37 -5.88
CA HIS A 4 31.04 -95.60 -7.12
C HIS A 4 30.77 -94.12 -6.82
N ARG A 5 31.77 -93.28 -7.08
CA ARG A 5 31.64 -91.81 -7.11
C ARG A 5 31.03 -91.43 -8.45
N TYR A 6 29.82 -90.86 -8.43
CA TYR A 6 29.23 -90.26 -9.63
C TYR A 6 29.76 -88.84 -9.81
N ILE A 7 30.50 -88.64 -10.89
CA ILE A 7 30.80 -87.32 -11.44
C ILE A 7 29.63 -87.00 -12.36
N SER A 8 28.72 -86.10 -11.98
CA SER A 8 27.69 -85.63 -12.90
C SER A 8 28.30 -84.56 -13.82
N ASN A 9 28.35 -84.93 -15.09
CA ASN A 9 28.90 -84.15 -16.19
C ASN A 9 27.87 -83.09 -16.60
N SER A 10 28.23 -81.81 -16.58
CA SER A 10 27.29 -80.69 -16.72
C SER A 10 26.94 -80.32 -18.17
N ASN A 11 26.82 -81.31 -19.06
CA ASN A 11 26.68 -81.03 -20.51
C ASN A 11 25.73 -81.97 -21.28
N ASN A 12 24.70 -82.51 -20.64
CA ASN A 12 23.59 -83.20 -21.33
C ASN A 12 22.27 -82.48 -20.98
N LEU A 13 21.76 -81.67 -21.91
CA LEU A 13 20.55 -80.83 -21.77
C LEU A 13 19.27 -81.50 -22.32
N PHE A 14 19.33 -82.76 -22.74
CA PHE A 14 18.19 -83.47 -23.32
C PHE A 14 18.29 -84.98 -23.03
N GLU A 15 18.28 -85.34 -21.75
CA GLU A 15 17.84 -86.68 -21.35
C GLU A 15 16.51 -86.51 -20.62
N ASP A 16 15.51 -87.21 -21.16
CA ASP A 16 14.18 -87.37 -20.60
C ASP A 16 14.32 -87.96 -19.18
N ASP A 17 14.41 -87.08 -18.18
CA ASP A 17 14.24 -87.47 -16.78
C ASP A 17 12.77 -87.87 -16.62
N ASP A 18 12.52 -89.18 -16.70
CA ASP A 18 11.30 -89.81 -16.24
C ASP A 18 11.05 -89.34 -14.81
N VAL A 19 10.24 -88.29 -14.67
CA VAL A 19 9.88 -87.70 -13.38
C VAL A 19 9.09 -88.77 -12.65
N ASP A 20 9.73 -89.46 -11.71
CA ASP A 20 9.12 -90.52 -10.91
C ASP A 20 7.78 -90.03 -10.37
N ASP A 21 6.70 -90.77 -10.65
CA ASP A 21 5.32 -90.37 -10.35
C ASP A 21 5.19 -89.99 -8.87
N ASP A 22 5.94 -90.66 -7.99
CA ASP A 22 6.02 -90.40 -6.55
C ASP A 22 6.54 -88.99 -6.21
N THR A 23 7.40 -88.42 -7.05
CA THR A 23 7.91 -87.04 -6.93
C THR A 23 6.85 -86.03 -7.37
N PHE A 24 6.07 -86.36 -8.39
CA PHE A 24 4.97 -85.52 -8.88
C PHE A 24 3.85 -85.43 -7.84
N VAL A 25 3.39 -86.55 -7.24
CA VAL A 25 2.33 -86.52 -6.21
C VAL A 25 2.77 -85.85 -4.90
N ASN A 26 4.05 -85.93 -4.51
CA ASN A 26 4.52 -85.24 -3.30
C ASN A 26 4.63 -83.72 -3.46
N SER A 27 4.69 -83.22 -4.70
CA SER A 27 4.69 -81.78 -4.99
C SER A 27 3.33 -81.10 -4.74
N TYR A 28 2.25 -81.89 -4.70
CA TYR A 28 0.87 -81.43 -4.48
C TYR A 28 0.35 -81.70 -3.06
N ARG A 29 1.23 -81.80 -2.05
CA ARG A 29 0.77 -81.62 -0.66
C ARG A 29 0.11 -80.25 -0.54
N PRO A 30 -1.08 -80.12 0.08
CA PRO A 30 -1.64 -78.83 0.45
C PRO A 30 -0.63 -78.14 1.36
N ARG A 31 0.15 -77.20 0.80
CA ARG A 31 0.92 -76.26 1.60
C ARG A 31 -0.11 -75.53 2.45
N VAL A 32 -0.14 -75.86 3.74
CA VAL A 32 -0.77 -75.03 4.76
C VAL A 32 -0.34 -73.59 4.44
N PRO A 33 -1.28 -72.66 4.16
CA PRO A 33 -0.90 -71.28 3.92
C PRO A 33 -0.07 -70.83 5.12
N PRO A 34 1.11 -70.20 4.93
CA PRO A 34 1.88 -69.70 6.05
C PRO A 34 0.96 -68.84 6.91
N PRO A 35 1.04 -68.94 8.26
CA PRO A 35 0.25 -68.08 9.12
C PRO A 35 0.47 -66.64 8.67
N ALA A 36 -0.63 -65.88 8.51
CA ALA A 36 -0.59 -64.48 8.09
C ALA A 36 0.56 -63.78 8.83
N PRO A 37 1.44 -63.04 8.12
CA PRO A 37 2.58 -62.41 8.77
C PRO A 37 2.03 -61.56 9.92
N LYS A 38 2.44 -61.91 11.16
CA LYS A 38 2.19 -61.07 12.33
C LYS A 38 2.66 -59.67 11.94
N ALA A 39 1.78 -58.68 12.02
CA ALA A 39 2.07 -57.30 11.62
C ALA A 39 3.48 -56.93 12.10
N SER A 40 4.41 -56.79 11.16
CA SER A 40 5.81 -56.52 11.52
C SER A 40 5.83 -55.21 12.31
N PRO A 41 6.52 -55.12 13.46
CA PRO A 41 6.61 -53.90 14.27
C PRO A 41 6.92 -52.64 13.45
N TYR A 42 7.66 -52.81 12.35
CA TYR A 42 7.96 -51.77 11.36
C TYR A 42 6.73 -51.08 10.76
N TYR A 43 5.64 -51.81 10.45
CA TYR A 43 4.43 -51.20 9.87
C TYR A 43 3.65 -50.39 10.91
N ALA A 44 3.65 -50.80 12.17
CA ALA A 44 3.04 -50.06 13.27
C ALA A 44 3.79 -48.75 13.57
N ASP A 45 5.13 -48.78 13.51
CA ASP A 45 5.96 -47.58 13.69
C ASP A 45 5.77 -46.57 12.54
N LEU A 46 5.69 -47.05 11.30
CA LEU A 46 5.44 -46.20 10.12
C LEU A 46 4.05 -45.54 10.16
N GLU A 47 3.03 -46.29 10.59
CA GLU A 47 1.67 -45.76 10.76
C GLU A 47 1.62 -44.68 11.84
N ARG A 48 2.31 -44.89 12.97
CA ARG A 48 2.46 -43.89 14.03
C ARG A 48 3.17 -42.63 13.55
N GLN A 49 4.23 -42.79 12.75
CA GLN A 49 4.95 -41.66 12.14
C GLN A 49 4.04 -40.86 11.19
N LYS A 50 3.25 -41.55 10.37
CA LYS A 50 2.28 -40.91 9.46
C LYS A 50 1.21 -40.13 10.24
N GLN A 51 0.67 -40.71 11.32
CA GLN A 51 -0.32 -40.04 12.18
C GLN A 51 0.27 -38.78 12.83
N ALA A 52 1.48 -38.87 13.40
CA ALA A 52 2.16 -37.71 13.97
C ALA A 52 2.42 -36.61 12.93
N TYR A 53 2.76 -36.97 11.70
CA TYR A 53 2.94 -36.01 10.61
C TYR A 53 1.63 -35.30 10.24
N LEU A 54 0.52 -36.04 10.15
CA LEU A 54 -0.80 -35.47 9.85
C LEU A 54 -1.29 -34.54 10.96
N GLU A 55 -1.11 -34.92 12.22
CA GLU A 55 -1.46 -34.08 13.37
C GLU A 55 -0.65 -32.78 13.36
N LYS A 56 0.66 -32.88 13.15
CA LYS A 56 1.53 -31.70 13.01
C LYS A 56 1.11 -30.80 11.84
N GLN A 57 0.73 -31.38 10.71
CA GLN A 57 0.25 -30.61 9.57
C GLN A 57 -1.03 -29.85 9.92
N LYS A 58 -2.00 -30.50 10.58
CA LYS A 58 -3.25 -29.87 11.02
C LYS A 58 -2.98 -28.73 12.01
N GLU A 59 -2.12 -28.95 13.00
CA GLU A 59 -1.74 -27.96 13.99
C GLU A 59 -1.09 -26.72 13.37
N ILE A 60 -0.21 -26.90 12.38
CA ILE A 60 0.42 -25.78 11.64
C ILE A 60 -0.65 -25.00 10.86
N HIS A 61 -1.56 -25.69 10.17
CA HIS A 61 -2.63 -25.02 9.40
C HIS A 61 -3.56 -24.21 10.30
N GLU A 62 -3.99 -24.79 11.42
CA GLU A 62 -4.88 -24.10 12.37
C GLU A 62 -4.23 -22.84 12.94
N ARG A 63 -2.97 -22.94 13.40
CA ARG A 63 -2.20 -21.78 13.87
C ARG A 63 -2.03 -20.72 12.78
N THR A 64 -1.85 -21.13 11.53
CA THR A 64 -1.69 -20.21 10.39
C THR A 64 -2.98 -19.45 10.13
N VAL A 65 -4.12 -20.14 10.12
CA VAL A 65 -5.45 -19.53 9.95
C VAL A 65 -5.76 -18.58 11.10
N GLU A 66 -5.53 -18.99 12.35
CA GLU A 66 -5.72 -18.13 13.53
C GLU A 66 -4.84 -16.88 13.47
N SER A 67 -3.57 -17.04 13.08
CA SER A 67 -2.66 -15.92 12.89
C SER A 67 -3.17 -14.95 11.82
N SER A 68 -3.73 -15.48 10.73
CA SER A 68 -4.31 -14.66 9.67
C SER A 68 -5.49 -13.83 10.16
N PHE A 69 -6.37 -14.38 10.99
CA PHE A 69 -7.48 -13.62 11.59
C PHE A 69 -6.99 -12.52 12.53
N ARG A 70 -5.96 -12.80 13.34
CA ARG A 70 -5.33 -11.77 14.18
C ARG A 70 -4.76 -10.63 13.34
N SER A 71 -4.06 -10.96 12.25
CA SER A 71 -3.49 -9.96 11.33
C SER A 71 -4.57 -9.09 10.69
N ILE A 72 -5.70 -9.66 10.26
CA ILE A 72 -6.84 -8.88 9.75
C ILE A 72 -7.37 -7.92 10.80
N GLY A 73 -7.53 -8.37 12.05
CA GLY A 73 -7.94 -7.50 13.16
C GLY A 73 -7.00 -6.31 13.33
N LEU A 74 -5.68 -6.56 13.39
CA LEU A 74 -4.67 -5.51 13.50
C LEU A 74 -4.67 -4.54 12.31
N LEU A 75 -4.90 -5.04 11.09
CA LEU A 75 -4.99 -4.21 9.89
C LEU A 75 -6.22 -3.29 9.92
N ARG A 76 -7.37 -3.79 10.37
CA ARG A 76 -8.58 -2.99 10.56
C ARG A 76 -8.39 -1.91 11.62
N ASP A 77 -7.78 -2.26 12.75
CA ASP A 77 -7.47 -1.30 13.82
C ASP A 77 -6.49 -0.23 13.31
N SER A 78 -5.48 -0.63 12.53
CA SER A 78 -4.54 0.30 11.90
C SER A 78 -5.23 1.23 10.89
N GLU A 79 -6.20 0.72 10.12
CA GLU A 79 -6.99 1.51 9.16
C GLU A 79 -7.83 2.56 9.89
N ASN A 80 -8.51 2.17 10.98
CA ASN A 80 -9.29 3.09 11.80
C ASN A 80 -8.43 4.19 12.42
N ILE A 81 -7.25 3.84 12.95
CA ILE A 81 -6.29 4.81 13.49
C ILE A 81 -5.79 5.74 12.37
N GLY A 82 -5.50 5.21 11.19
CA GLY A 82 -5.08 5.99 10.02
C GLY A 82 -6.14 6.98 9.56
N ILE A 83 -7.42 6.59 9.54
CA ILE A 83 -8.55 7.47 9.21
C ILE A 83 -8.68 8.59 10.25
N ALA A 84 -8.68 8.25 11.54
CA ALA A 84 -8.75 9.25 12.60
C ALA A 84 -7.57 10.24 12.55
N THR A 85 -6.38 9.76 12.18
CA THR A 85 -5.21 10.60 11.97
C THR A 85 -5.39 11.54 10.77
N ALA A 86 -5.96 11.05 9.67
CA ALA A 86 -6.25 11.87 8.49
C ALA A 86 -7.27 12.98 8.81
N GLU A 87 -8.32 12.66 9.58
CA GLU A 87 -9.31 13.65 10.03
C GLU A 87 -8.67 14.74 10.90
N GLU A 88 -7.79 14.37 11.83
CA GLU A 88 -7.09 15.34 12.66
C GLU A 88 -6.11 16.19 11.85
N LEU A 89 -5.39 15.62 10.87
CA LEU A 89 -4.55 16.40 9.96
C LEU A 89 -5.38 17.41 9.15
N ALA A 90 -6.55 17.03 8.65
CA ALA A 90 -7.43 17.96 7.93
C ALA A 90 -7.89 19.12 8.84
N ARG A 91 -8.21 18.83 10.10
CA ARG A 91 -8.55 19.87 11.09
C ARG A 91 -7.36 20.79 11.38
N GLN A 92 -6.16 20.24 11.51
CA GLN A 92 -4.92 21.01 11.72
C GLN A 92 -4.62 21.92 10.53
N ARG A 93 -4.80 21.41 9.30
CA ARG A 93 -4.67 22.20 8.08
C ARG A 93 -5.56 23.44 8.10
N GLU A 94 -6.83 23.29 8.45
CA GLU A 94 -7.77 24.43 8.53
C GLU A 94 -7.28 25.49 9.55
N ALA A 95 -6.76 25.04 10.69
CA ALA A 95 -6.21 25.94 11.71
C ALA A 95 -4.97 26.71 11.19
N LEU A 96 -4.08 26.04 10.44
CA LEU A 96 -2.93 26.66 9.81
C LEU A 96 -3.36 27.66 8.73
N GLU A 97 -4.30 27.31 7.86
CA GLU A 97 -4.81 28.21 6.81
C GLU A 97 -5.46 29.46 7.42
N ASN A 98 -6.25 29.29 8.48
CA ASN A 98 -6.82 30.40 9.23
C ASN A 98 -5.75 31.29 9.88
N THR A 99 -4.67 30.70 10.38
CA THR A 99 -3.54 31.43 10.95
C THR A 99 -2.81 32.24 9.87
N SER A 100 -2.54 31.63 8.71
CA SER A 100 -1.92 32.30 7.57
C SER A 100 -2.75 33.51 7.10
N ARG A 101 -4.08 33.35 6.95
CA ARG A 101 -4.99 34.46 6.60
C ARG A 101 -4.96 35.59 7.63
N ARG A 102 -4.97 35.26 8.92
CA ARG A 102 -4.89 36.27 9.99
C ARG A 102 -3.57 37.03 9.93
N LEU A 103 -2.46 36.37 9.60
CA LEU A 103 -1.17 37.05 9.42
C LEU A 103 -1.14 37.96 8.20
N ASP A 104 -1.83 37.60 7.11
CA ASP A 104 -2.01 38.47 5.95
C ASP A 104 -2.81 39.73 6.30
N ASP A 105 -3.90 39.58 7.06
CA ASP A 105 -4.70 40.69 7.56
C ASP A 105 -3.86 41.60 8.47
N ILE A 106 -3.09 41.03 9.39
CA ILE A 106 -2.17 41.76 10.26
C ILE A 106 -1.15 42.53 9.41
N ASN A 107 -0.52 41.89 8.44
CA ASN A 107 0.48 42.53 7.58
C ASN A 107 -0.11 43.68 6.74
N THR A 108 -1.33 43.52 6.25
CA THR A 108 -2.06 44.55 5.50
C THR A 108 -2.44 45.71 6.41
N ASN A 109 -2.98 45.41 7.59
CA ASN A 109 -3.35 46.39 8.61
C ASN A 109 -2.12 47.18 9.07
N LEU A 110 -0.99 46.53 9.33
CA LEU A 110 0.26 47.19 9.67
C LEU A 110 0.71 48.13 8.56
N THR A 111 0.58 47.74 7.29
CA THR A 111 0.93 48.61 6.15
C THR A 111 0.06 49.88 6.14
N THR A 112 -1.23 49.75 6.42
CA THR A 112 -2.15 50.88 6.55
C THR A 112 -1.84 51.74 7.79
N SER A 113 -1.59 51.11 8.94
CA SER A 113 -1.15 51.77 10.19
C SER A 113 0.12 52.59 9.97
N GLN A 114 1.08 52.10 9.18
CA GLN A 114 2.29 52.84 8.84
C GLN A 114 1.98 54.13 8.07
N LYS A 115 1.02 54.10 7.14
CA LYS A 115 0.59 55.31 6.41
C LYS A 115 -0.04 56.33 7.37
N HIS A 116 -0.87 55.88 8.32
CA HIS A 116 -1.45 56.74 9.34
C HIS A 116 -0.40 57.34 10.28
N LEU A 117 0.57 56.54 10.74
CA LEU A 117 1.69 57.03 11.56
C LEU A 117 2.52 58.08 10.81
N ASN A 118 2.80 57.87 9.53
CA ASN A 118 3.48 58.87 8.69
C ASN A 118 2.66 60.16 8.55
N GLY A 119 1.33 60.05 8.46
CA GLY A 119 0.42 61.20 8.49
C GLY A 119 0.50 61.98 9.79
N ILE A 120 0.39 61.30 10.94
CA ILE A 120 0.46 61.93 12.27
C ILE A 120 1.81 62.61 12.49
N LYS A 121 2.90 61.93 12.09
CA LYS A 121 4.25 62.51 12.10
C LYS A 121 4.25 63.83 11.32
N SER A 122 3.74 63.84 10.10
CA SER A 122 3.72 65.04 9.25
C SER A 122 2.92 66.18 9.88
N VAL A 123 1.78 65.90 10.52
CA VAL A 123 0.97 66.91 11.22
C VAL A 123 1.69 67.44 12.46
N PHE A 124 2.32 66.59 13.27
CA PHE A 124 3.08 67.03 14.45
C PHE A 124 4.29 67.88 14.07
N TYR A 125 5.05 67.48 13.06
CA TYR A 125 6.17 68.29 12.55
C TYR A 125 5.67 69.59 11.91
N GLY A 126 4.57 69.57 11.16
CA GLY A 126 3.95 70.77 10.59
C GLY A 126 3.46 71.76 11.64
N PHE A 127 2.80 71.27 12.70
CA PHE A 127 2.37 72.09 13.83
C PHE A 127 3.57 72.63 14.62
N LYS A 128 4.60 71.82 14.86
CA LYS A 128 5.84 72.28 15.49
C LYS A 128 6.54 73.35 14.66
N ASN A 129 6.59 73.22 13.33
CA ASN A 129 7.23 74.20 12.46
C ASN A 129 6.41 75.50 12.36
N TYR A 130 5.07 75.38 12.32
CA TYR A 130 4.14 76.51 12.33
C TYR A 130 4.19 77.29 13.65
N LEU A 131 4.18 76.59 14.78
CA LEU A 131 4.30 77.20 16.11
C LEU A 131 5.70 77.74 16.39
N SER A 132 6.73 77.17 15.76
CA SER A 132 8.13 77.64 15.86
C SER A 132 8.45 78.83 14.96
N GLY A 133 7.50 79.36 14.19
CA GLY A 133 7.61 80.66 13.54
C GLY A 133 8.69 80.80 12.45
N LYS A 134 9.11 79.70 11.80
CA LYS A 134 10.04 79.76 10.65
C LYS A 134 9.28 79.48 9.36
N THR A 135 8.68 80.53 8.83
CA THR A 135 8.12 80.57 7.48
C THR A 135 9.24 80.61 6.46
N GLU A 136 9.41 79.54 5.66
CA GLU A 136 10.10 79.65 4.38
C GLU A 136 9.23 79.06 3.25
N GLN A 137 8.68 80.03 2.51
CA GLN A 137 8.21 80.09 1.13
C GLN A 137 8.22 78.82 0.25
N THR A 138 7.03 78.50 -0.27
CA THR A 138 6.74 77.58 -1.39
C THR A 138 7.38 78.01 -2.73
N PRO A 139 7.34 77.14 -3.76
CA PRO A 139 6.32 77.41 -4.79
C PRO A 139 5.48 76.18 -5.24
N PRO A 140 4.29 76.42 -5.82
CA PRO A 140 3.35 75.39 -6.32
C PRO A 140 3.34 75.26 -7.87
N LYS A 141 3.14 74.05 -8.40
CA LYS A 141 2.61 73.69 -9.75
C LYS A 141 2.81 72.17 -9.96
N SER A 142 1.96 71.35 -10.59
CA SER A 142 0.84 71.58 -11.51
C SER A 142 -0.08 70.35 -11.52
N THR A 143 -1.35 70.60 -11.82
CA THR A 143 -2.39 69.67 -12.26
C THR A 143 -2.24 69.25 -13.72
N ALA A 144 -2.61 68.01 -14.06
CA ALA A 144 -3.11 67.47 -15.35
C ALA A 144 -2.80 65.96 -15.40
N SER A 145 -3.59 65.02 -15.92
CA SER A 145 -4.99 64.87 -16.37
C SER A 145 -5.12 63.36 -16.69
N PRO A 146 -6.28 62.71 -16.55
CA PRO A 146 -6.43 61.27 -16.76
C PRO A 146 -6.52 60.93 -18.26
N SER A 147 -6.04 59.75 -18.66
CA SER A 147 -6.39 59.16 -19.95
C SER A 147 -6.97 57.76 -19.76
N SER A 148 -7.99 57.53 -20.56
CA SER A 148 -9.05 56.56 -20.42
C SER A 148 -9.03 55.53 -21.56
N ARG A 149 -9.48 54.30 -21.27
CA ARG A 149 -10.08 53.28 -22.20
C ARG A 149 -9.06 52.64 -23.17
N SER A 150 -9.19 51.40 -23.66
CA SER A 150 -10.30 50.47 -23.94
C SER A 150 -9.67 49.07 -24.15
N TRP A 151 -10.06 47.99 -23.46
CA TRP A 151 -10.98 46.92 -23.92
C TRP A 151 -11.04 46.65 -25.43
N LYS A 152 -10.53 45.46 -25.85
CA LYS A 152 -11.02 44.53 -26.89
C LYS A 152 -10.42 43.15 -26.53
N ALA A 153 -11.10 42.01 -26.38
CA ALA A 153 -12.32 41.41 -26.93
C ALA A 153 -12.23 41.04 -28.43
N GLY A 154 -11.74 39.82 -28.69
CA GLY A 154 -12.50 38.80 -29.43
C GLY A 154 -12.15 38.51 -30.90
N THR A 155 -12.47 37.26 -31.28
CA THR A 155 -12.59 36.65 -32.63
C THR A 155 -11.31 35.98 -33.17
N SER A 156 -11.27 34.79 -33.79
CA SER A 156 -12.29 33.79 -34.20
C SER A 156 -11.61 32.48 -34.71
N SER A 157 -12.41 31.41 -34.82
CA SER A 157 -12.34 30.19 -35.69
C SER A 157 -11.32 29.09 -35.34
N ARG A 158 -11.67 27.81 -35.10
CA ARG A 158 -12.42 26.78 -35.90
C ARG A 158 -11.64 26.47 -37.20
N VAL A 159 -11.25 25.26 -37.62
CA VAL A 159 -11.87 23.91 -37.69
C VAL A 159 -10.75 22.87 -37.99
N GLU A 160 -10.89 21.62 -37.51
CA GLU A 160 -10.66 20.25 -38.08
C GLU A 160 -9.64 20.00 -39.24
N GLU A 161 -9.06 18.84 -39.56
CA GLU A 161 -9.20 17.40 -39.27
C GLU A 161 -7.99 16.68 -39.94
N ALA A 162 -7.58 15.49 -39.46
CA ALA A 162 -6.93 14.39 -40.22
C ALA A 162 -6.57 13.26 -39.22
N THR A 163 -7.32 12.15 -39.11
CA THR A 163 -7.23 10.89 -39.89
C THR A 163 -5.85 10.23 -39.92
N SER A 164 -5.68 9.15 -39.15
CA SER A 164 -4.84 7.96 -39.44
C SER A 164 -4.92 7.01 -38.23
N SER A 165 -5.74 5.97 -38.25
CA SER A 165 -5.42 4.61 -38.74
C SER A 165 -4.58 3.79 -37.75
N GLY A 166 -5.14 2.68 -37.25
CA GLY A 166 -4.35 1.66 -36.55
C GLY A 166 -5.13 0.80 -35.54
N SER A 167 -6.26 0.23 -35.95
CA SER A 167 -6.98 -0.80 -35.20
C SER A 167 -6.29 -2.16 -35.39
N GLU A 168 -5.56 -2.62 -34.37
CA GLU A 168 -5.04 -3.99 -34.25
C GLU A 168 -6.10 -4.91 -33.62
N PRO A 169 -6.49 -6.03 -34.25
CA PRO A 169 -7.32 -7.05 -33.62
C PRO A 169 -6.47 -8.19 -33.05
N ASP A 170 -6.60 -8.39 -31.74
CA ASP A 170 -6.00 -9.47 -30.96
C ASP A 170 -6.73 -10.81 -31.24
N ASN A 171 -6.36 -11.46 -32.34
CA ASN A 171 -6.92 -12.74 -32.81
C ASN A 171 -6.10 -13.95 -32.32
N PHE A 172 -5.93 -14.13 -31.02
CA PHE A 172 -5.19 -15.27 -30.45
C PHE A 172 -5.98 -16.11 -29.42
N ARG A 173 -7.31 -16.23 -29.61
CA ARG A 173 -8.18 -17.00 -28.70
C ARG A 173 -9.04 -18.10 -29.34
N SER A 174 -8.78 -18.48 -30.58
CA SER A 174 -9.62 -19.45 -31.31
C SER A 174 -8.84 -20.52 -32.10
N HIS A 175 -7.77 -21.08 -31.53
CA HIS A 175 -7.10 -22.27 -32.11
C HIS A 175 -7.58 -23.59 -31.46
N PRO A 176 -7.92 -24.62 -32.27
CA PRO A 176 -8.54 -25.88 -31.80
C PRO A 176 -7.59 -26.81 -31.00
N THR A 177 -6.31 -26.46 -30.88
CA THR A 177 -5.30 -27.23 -30.14
C THR A 177 -5.31 -26.98 -28.62
N THR A 178 -6.05 -25.97 -28.12
CA THR A 178 -6.20 -25.70 -26.67
C THR A 178 -7.43 -26.35 -26.03
N ARG A 179 -8.27 -27.05 -26.81
CA ARG A 179 -9.47 -27.76 -26.32
C ARG A 179 -9.26 -29.25 -26.03
N LEU A 180 -8.04 -29.76 -26.23
CA LEU A 180 -7.70 -31.18 -26.15
C LEU A 180 -7.08 -31.62 -24.82
N ARG A 181 -7.17 -30.78 -23.77
CA ARG A 181 -6.76 -31.11 -22.40
C ARG A 181 -7.95 -31.09 -21.44
N GLY A 182 -8.99 -31.85 -21.80
CA GLY A 182 -10.18 -32.07 -20.99
C GLY A 182 -10.63 -33.52 -21.12
N LEU A 183 -9.78 -34.46 -20.66
CA LEU A 183 -10.16 -35.86 -20.48
C LEU A 183 -10.62 -36.03 -19.03
N ASP A 184 -11.94 -36.13 -18.90
CA ASP A 184 -12.71 -36.43 -17.70
C ASP A 184 -12.26 -37.77 -17.10
N VAL A 185 -11.44 -37.69 -16.04
CA VAL A 185 -11.21 -38.81 -15.12
C VAL A 185 -12.23 -38.64 -14.01
N GLN A 186 -13.29 -39.44 -14.06
CA GLN A 186 -14.18 -39.69 -12.93
C GLN A 186 -13.38 -40.38 -11.81
N THR A 187 -12.69 -39.57 -11.01
CA THR A 187 -12.28 -39.97 -9.67
C THR A 187 -13.52 -40.04 -8.80
N PRO A 188 -13.70 -41.12 -7.98
CA PRO A 188 -14.72 -41.12 -6.94
C PRO A 188 -14.51 -39.87 -6.09
N SER A 189 -15.58 -39.16 -5.78
CA SER A 189 -15.57 -38.01 -4.87
C SER A 189 -15.02 -38.46 -3.51
N GLU A 190 -13.71 -38.34 -3.33
CA GLU A 190 -13.12 -38.27 -2.01
C GLU A 190 -13.79 -37.09 -1.29
N PRO A 191 -14.15 -37.23 0.00
CA PRO A 191 -14.61 -36.07 0.77
C PRO A 191 -13.53 -35.00 0.63
N MET A 192 -13.91 -33.78 0.22
CA MET A 192 -12.96 -32.66 0.12
C MET A 192 -12.07 -32.68 1.36
N SER A 193 -10.77 -32.95 1.16
CA SER A 193 -9.83 -33.07 2.26
C SER A 193 -9.97 -31.82 3.13
N ASP A 194 -10.12 -31.94 4.45
CA ASP A 194 -10.23 -30.80 5.37
C ASP A 194 -9.18 -29.72 5.08
N THR A 195 -8.01 -30.15 4.59
CA THR A 195 -6.94 -29.30 4.07
C THR A 195 -7.39 -28.33 2.96
N GLN A 196 -8.19 -28.75 1.99
CA GLN A 196 -8.68 -27.88 0.90
C GLN A 196 -9.62 -26.79 1.40
N ASN A 197 -10.47 -27.09 2.38
CA ASN A 197 -11.36 -26.09 2.97
C ASN A 197 -10.56 -25.07 3.80
N LEU A 198 -9.55 -25.53 4.55
CA LEU A 198 -8.64 -24.65 5.28
C LEU A 198 -7.83 -23.75 4.35
N ASN A 199 -7.32 -24.26 3.23
CA ASN A 199 -6.63 -23.45 2.23
C ASN A 199 -7.54 -22.37 1.64
N LYS A 200 -8.80 -22.68 1.33
CA LYS A 200 -9.76 -21.67 0.84
C LYS A 200 -10.00 -20.54 1.86
N ILE A 201 -10.09 -20.87 3.15
CA ILE A 201 -10.23 -19.86 4.22
C ILE A 201 -8.98 -19.01 4.30
N LEU A 202 -7.80 -19.62 4.22
CA LEU A 202 -6.54 -18.90 4.25
C LEU A 202 -6.40 -17.96 3.05
N ASP A 203 -6.73 -18.42 1.85
CA ASP A 203 -6.71 -17.62 0.62
C ASP A 203 -7.67 -16.42 0.73
N ALA A 204 -8.89 -16.63 1.22
CA ALA A 204 -9.85 -15.55 1.45
C ALA A 204 -9.34 -14.52 2.48
N ASN A 205 -8.72 -15.00 3.56
CA ASN A 205 -8.12 -14.12 4.56
C ASN A 205 -6.93 -13.33 3.99
N LEU A 206 -6.10 -13.95 3.14
CA LEU A 206 -4.99 -13.28 2.46
C LEU A 206 -5.49 -12.18 1.52
N ASP A 207 -6.54 -12.43 0.74
CA ASP A 207 -7.17 -11.42 -0.13
C ASP A 207 -7.73 -10.24 0.67
N GLU A 208 -8.35 -10.50 1.83
CA GLU A 208 -8.81 -9.45 2.73
C GLU A 208 -7.63 -8.63 3.27
N MET A 209 -6.56 -9.29 3.71
CA MET A 209 -5.34 -8.60 4.18
C MET A 209 -4.72 -7.73 3.07
N VAL A 210 -4.64 -8.23 1.84
CA VAL A 210 -4.14 -7.44 0.69
C VAL A 210 -4.99 -6.19 0.47
N THR A 211 -6.31 -6.32 0.60
CA THR A 211 -7.24 -5.19 0.49
C THR A 211 -6.96 -4.14 1.57
N HIS A 212 -6.85 -4.55 2.84
CA HIS A 212 -6.53 -3.62 3.93
C HIS A 212 -5.15 -2.98 3.77
N ILE A 213 -4.13 -3.74 3.39
CA ILE A 213 -2.77 -3.21 3.15
C ILE A 213 -2.80 -2.19 2.01
N THR A 214 -3.57 -2.42 0.95
CA THR A 214 -3.72 -1.48 -0.16
C THR A 214 -4.36 -0.17 0.30
N ARG A 215 -5.40 -0.25 1.14
CA ARG A 215 -6.02 0.95 1.74
C ARG A 215 -5.08 1.68 2.67
N LEU A 216 -4.39 0.96 3.56
CA LEU A 216 -3.39 1.51 4.46
C LEU A 216 -2.24 2.20 3.71
N LYS A 217 -1.80 1.63 2.57
CA LYS A 217 -0.83 2.27 1.69
C LYS A 217 -1.39 3.58 1.12
N GLY A 218 -2.62 3.57 0.63
CA GLY A 218 -3.29 4.77 0.14
C GLY A 218 -3.40 5.86 1.21
N LEU A 219 -3.84 5.50 2.42
CA LEU A 219 -3.88 6.40 3.57
C LEU A 219 -2.48 6.91 3.92
N GLY A 220 -1.48 6.03 4.02
CA GLY A 220 -0.11 6.44 4.35
C GLY A 220 0.49 7.42 3.34
N MET A 221 0.21 7.23 2.04
CA MET A 221 0.64 8.19 1.00
C MET A 221 -0.08 9.54 1.15
N ALA A 222 -1.40 9.53 1.35
CA ALA A 222 -2.19 10.75 1.52
C ALA A 222 -1.80 11.52 2.79
N LEU A 223 -1.56 10.82 3.89
CA LEU A 223 -1.05 11.40 5.15
C LEU A 223 0.33 12.02 4.94
N GLY A 224 1.22 11.34 4.19
CA GLY A 224 2.54 11.88 3.85
C GLY A 224 2.47 13.15 3.02
N GLU A 225 1.65 13.17 1.97
CA GLU A 225 1.42 14.35 1.14
C GLU A 225 0.82 15.50 1.97
N GLU A 226 -0.17 15.22 2.82
CA GLU A 226 -0.79 16.23 3.67
C GLU A 226 0.24 16.85 4.64
N ILE A 227 1.11 16.04 5.26
CA ILE A 227 2.20 16.54 6.11
C ILE A 227 3.16 17.44 5.32
N GLU A 228 3.57 17.04 4.11
CA GLU A 228 4.43 17.88 3.26
C GLU A 228 3.77 19.21 2.91
N THR A 229 2.47 19.20 2.59
CA THR A 229 1.73 20.45 2.31
C THR A 229 1.60 21.35 3.54
N GLN A 230 1.35 20.77 4.73
CA GLN A 230 1.30 21.52 5.97
C GLN A 230 2.66 22.09 6.37
N ASN A 231 3.76 21.37 6.13
CA ASN A 231 5.11 21.89 6.38
C ASN A 231 5.37 23.15 5.55
N ASN A 232 5.03 23.14 4.26
CA ASN A 232 5.17 24.32 3.40
C ASN A 232 4.31 25.49 3.89
N LEU A 233 3.09 25.21 4.38
CA LEU A 233 2.21 26.23 4.95
C LEU A 233 2.75 26.81 6.26
N ILE A 234 3.39 25.98 7.10
CA ILE A 234 4.05 26.41 8.33
C ILE A 234 5.21 27.35 8.00
N ASP A 235 6.02 27.03 6.99
CA ASP A 235 7.10 27.91 6.54
C ASP A 235 6.57 29.27 6.06
N GLU A 236 5.47 29.28 5.30
CA GLU A 236 4.81 30.53 4.88
C GLU A 236 4.28 31.33 6.09
N ILE A 237 3.66 30.66 7.06
CA ILE A 237 3.19 31.27 8.31
C ILE A 237 4.36 31.87 9.08
N HIS A 238 5.49 31.17 9.17
CA HIS A 238 6.70 31.62 9.83
C HIS A 238 7.21 32.92 9.19
N ASP A 239 7.37 32.94 7.87
CA ASP A 239 7.81 34.13 7.13
C ASP A 239 6.86 35.32 7.33
N LYS A 240 5.54 35.09 7.25
CA LYS A 240 4.54 36.15 7.48
C LYS A 240 4.58 36.67 8.91
N ALA A 241 4.80 35.80 9.89
CA ALA A 241 4.89 36.15 11.30
C ALA A 241 6.13 37.01 11.57
N ASP A 242 7.29 36.64 11.02
CA ASP A 242 8.53 37.42 11.13
C ASP A 242 8.38 38.82 10.54
N ILE A 243 7.76 38.93 9.36
CA ILE A 243 7.49 40.24 8.74
C ILE A 243 6.55 41.08 9.63
N ALA A 244 5.51 40.46 10.19
CA ALA A 244 4.58 41.15 11.07
C ALA A 244 5.28 41.64 12.34
N ASP A 245 6.10 40.81 12.98
CA ASP A 245 6.87 41.16 14.19
C ASP A 245 7.81 42.35 13.93
N ILE A 246 8.58 42.31 12.84
CA ILE A 246 9.47 43.40 12.45
C ILE A 246 8.69 44.70 12.27
N LYS A 247 7.56 44.67 11.54
CA LYS A 247 6.71 45.86 11.30
C LYS A 247 6.13 46.39 12.61
N ILE A 248 5.61 45.53 13.47
CA ILE A 248 5.07 45.92 14.80
C ILE A 248 6.17 46.59 15.61
N GLY A 249 7.36 45.99 15.69
CA GLY A 249 8.50 46.56 16.42
C GLY A 249 8.91 47.94 15.91
N GLN A 250 8.95 48.13 14.58
CA GLN A 250 9.24 49.43 13.98
C GLN A 250 8.15 50.47 14.28
N GLN A 251 6.88 50.11 14.14
CA GLN A 251 5.75 51.00 14.39
C GLN A 251 5.65 51.39 15.87
N ASN A 252 5.89 50.46 16.78
CA ASN A 252 5.87 50.71 18.20
C ASN A 252 6.98 51.72 18.60
N LYS A 253 8.19 51.56 18.05
CA LYS A 253 9.28 52.55 18.23
C LYS A 253 8.90 53.94 17.70
N GLN A 254 8.28 54.01 16.53
CA GLN A 254 7.83 55.29 15.96
C GLN A 254 6.73 55.95 16.79
N MET A 255 5.76 55.16 17.25
CA MET A 255 4.66 55.62 18.08
C MET A 255 5.16 56.18 19.41
N ASN A 256 6.09 55.49 20.08
CA ASN A 256 6.71 55.99 21.32
C ASN A 256 7.40 57.34 21.09
N LYS A 257 8.14 57.48 19.98
CA LYS A 257 8.78 58.75 19.60
C LYS A 257 7.77 59.88 19.34
N LEU A 258 6.60 59.58 18.77
CA LEU A 258 5.52 60.56 18.57
C LEU A 258 4.85 60.96 19.88
N LEU A 259 4.73 60.03 20.82
CA LEU A 259 4.18 60.27 22.16
C LEU A 259 5.18 60.98 23.09
N GLY A 260 6.41 61.22 22.65
CA GLY A 260 7.47 61.86 23.45
C GLY A 260 7.95 60.98 24.61
N LYS A 261 7.77 59.66 24.50
CA LYS A 261 8.28 58.65 25.44
C LYS A 261 9.63 58.09 24.99
#